data_AF-A0A4V2JXZ6-F1
#
_entry.id   AF-A0A4V2JXZ6-F1
#
_cell.length_a   1.000
_cell.length_b   1.000
_cell.length_c   1.000
_cell.angle_alpha   90.00
_cell.angle_beta   90.00
_cell.angle_gamma   90.00
#
_symmetry.space_group_name_H-M   'P 1'
#
loop_
_entity.id
_entity.type
_entity.pdbx_description
1 polymer ?
#
loop_
_entity_poly.entity_id
_entity_poly.type
_entity_poly.pdbx_seq_one_letter_code
_entity_poly.pdbx_strand_id
1 'polypeptide(L)'
;MILYIQLFFVSFGFSYDAILVDPFAVEEDFVSIPYNAENNESIRNILKKFDVKDSPNYFDKLIPIIEIYTKNIYLYFNKDMYEFIMHYVCIICYIKYYYESKRSEQKTKKIELNIELLFNLISTFKLYWLCKTEKKFNEGLVYVEGGLIDKVINMRIYPGYEDLMSIDKMKQDYPLVFNRTTKLENFEFILQESNLEHCSFKFSSSELKDKNLQYYISKSSFERLFTFIFAIKYFYIFYKNLDTIDIPDYTILLNKKFSGFVNDISLWFPQLLMSYLELDDYKHLYRSIFEETLKSVSRESNSIDKIFELEKSRNQYMNYTKDYSFPKYLFDLFMSENDLQSIISIYNFLKEILKKEYYSFISTVLLLKSSCLIEKNMIQERFLRVIFEIIFFVDIIEKNYSENDFERKITSEILEINARIENLLKKNKKEFILDDRGNFFVQNEVLKVSLSLKIMLQSIFYLSNSKKKLLYSKVEEKLKNRKISYNTSEIFRTYFLFLVAQELNLKIPDDENRSASKKEKSNIKKILTFGVVVTLLVIIVISVHFLLKK
;
A
#
# COMPACT_ATOMS: atom_id res chain seq x y z
N MET A 1 19.55 30.73 4.42
CA MET A 1 19.51 29.48 5.20
C MET A 1 19.20 28.24 4.35
N ILE A 2 18.15 28.22 3.51
CA ILE A 2 17.95 27.19 2.45
C ILE A 2 19.19 27.07 1.54
N LEU A 3 19.80 28.22 1.20
CA LEU A 3 21.09 28.30 0.49
C LEU A 3 22.29 27.72 1.26
N TYR A 4 22.27 27.73 2.60
CA TYR A 4 23.38 27.22 3.43
C TYR A 4 23.33 25.70 3.53
N ILE A 5 22.11 25.15 3.61
CA ILE A 5 21.83 23.72 3.49
C ILE A 5 22.31 23.24 2.10
N GLN A 6 21.92 23.92 1.01
CA GLN A 6 22.36 23.56 -0.35
C GLN A 6 23.88 23.65 -0.58
N LEU A 7 24.59 24.62 0.01
CA LEU A 7 26.04 24.78 -0.16
C LEU A 7 26.86 23.69 0.57
N PHE A 8 26.34 23.13 1.67
CA PHE A 8 27.01 22.05 2.40
C PHE A 8 27.01 20.73 1.59
N PHE A 9 25.94 20.47 0.82
CA PHE A 9 25.74 19.24 0.05
C PHE A 9 26.65 19.07 -1.18
N VAL A 10 27.27 20.14 -1.70
CA VAL A 10 28.09 20.08 -2.93
C VAL A 10 29.43 19.36 -2.70
N SER A 11 29.81 19.08 -1.44
CA SER A 11 31.13 18.55 -1.08
C SER A 11 31.19 17.03 -0.82
N PHE A 12 30.04 16.33 -0.81
CA PHE A 12 29.99 14.88 -0.64
C PHE A 12 29.36 14.25 -1.89
N GLY A 13 30.07 13.31 -2.54
CA GLY A 13 29.69 12.69 -3.82
C GLY A 13 28.41 11.84 -3.81
N PHE A 14 27.61 11.88 -2.74
CA PHE A 14 26.31 11.25 -2.59
C PHE A 14 25.35 12.27 -1.92
N SER A 15 24.32 12.72 -2.66
CA SER A 15 23.32 13.66 -2.16
C SER A 15 21.99 12.94 -1.90
N TYR A 16 21.69 12.63 -0.64
CA TYR A 16 20.42 12.01 -0.27
C TYR A 16 19.28 13.06 -0.26
N ASP A 17 18.24 12.80 -1.05
CA ASP A 17 16.99 13.55 -0.99
C ASP A 17 16.03 12.92 0.02
N ALA A 18 15.67 13.68 1.06
CA ALA A 18 14.72 13.20 2.07
C ALA A 18 13.39 12.75 1.47
N ILE A 19 13.12 11.45 1.60
CA ILE A 19 11.84 10.85 1.24
C ILE A 19 10.91 11.10 2.42
N LEU A 20 9.97 12.04 2.27
CA LEU A 20 8.93 12.31 3.29
C LEU A 20 7.60 11.63 2.99
N VAL A 21 7.39 11.25 1.74
CA VAL A 21 6.19 10.55 1.31
C VAL A 21 6.63 9.21 0.77
N ASP A 22 6.02 8.16 1.30
CA ASP A 22 6.28 6.80 0.83
C ASP A 22 5.94 6.70 -0.67
N PRO A 23 6.89 6.30 -1.53
CA PRO A 23 6.68 6.18 -2.98
C PRO A 23 5.61 5.15 -3.36
N PHE A 24 5.31 4.18 -2.49
CA PHE A 24 4.27 3.16 -2.69
C PHE A 24 2.93 3.55 -2.06
N ALA A 25 2.88 4.62 -1.26
CA ALA A 25 1.65 5.12 -0.66
C ALA A 25 0.96 6.19 -1.54
N VAL A 26 0.55 5.86 -2.77
CA VAL A 26 -0.21 6.78 -3.67
C VAL A 26 -1.71 6.79 -3.32
N GLU A 27 -2.43 7.90 -3.56
CA GLU A 27 -3.83 8.12 -3.13
C GLU A 27 -4.78 6.94 -3.45
N GLU A 28 -5.43 6.41 -2.40
CA GLU A 28 -6.36 5.25 -2.43
C GLU A 28 -5.81 3.92 -2.98
N ASP A 29 -4.51 3.86 -3.23
CA ASP A 29 -3.78 2.73 -3.76
C ASP A 29 -3.01 1.99 -2.66
N PHE A 30 -3.70 1.49 -1.65
CA PHE A 30 -3.10 0.64 -0.63
C PHE A 30 -3.44 -0.82 -0.88
N VAL A 31 -2.49 -1.70 -0.56
CA VAL A 31 -2.75 -3.14 -0.53
C VAL A 31 -3.38 -3.48 0.81
N SER A 32 -4.57 -4.06 0.73
CA SER A 32 -5.32 -4.49 1.91
C SER A 32 -5.21 -5.98 2.10
N ILE A 33 -4.82 -6.40 3.29
CA ILE A 33 -4.88 -7.80 3.70
C ILE A 33 -6.00 -8.01 4.72
N PRO A 34 -6.95 -8.92 4.48
CA PRO A 34 -7.95 -9.28 5.46
C PRO A 34 -7.31 -10.09 6.59
N TYR A 35 -7.62 -9.75 7.84
CA TYR A 35 -7.15 -10.47 9.01
C TYR A 35 -8.27 -10.75 10.00
N ASN A 36 -8.12 -11.87 10.70
CA ASN A 36 -8.86 -12.16 11.93
C ASN A 36 -7.97 -11.72 13.08
N ALA A 37 -8.45 -10.76 13.87
CA ALA A 37 -7.71 -10.29 15.03
C ALA A 37 -8.61 -10.26 16.24
N GLU A 38 -8.01 -10.63 17.36
CA GLU A 38 -8.68 -10.72 18.65
C GLU A 38 -8.55 -9.39 19.40
N ASN A 39 -9.42 -9.19 20.37
CA ASN A 39 -9.29 -8.05 21.27
C ASN A 39 -8.08 -8.27 22.20
N ASN A 40 -7.31 -7.21 22.42
CA ASN A 40 -6.16 -7.20 23.32
C ASN A 40 -6.38 -6.15 24.45
N GLU A 41 -6.30 -6.60 25.71
CA GLU A 41 -6.56 -5.73 26.87
C GLU A 41 -5.42 -4.72 27.12
N SER A 42 -4.16 -5.05 26.81
CA SER A 42 -3.03 -4.12 26.91
C SER A 42 -3.23 -2.94 25.95
N ILE A 43 -3.60 -3.22 24.70
CA ILE A 43 -3.94 -2.17 23.71
C ILE A 43 -5.13 -1.36 24.21
N ARG A 44 -6.17 -2.01 24.77
CA ARG A 44 -7.33 -1.31 25.33
C ARG A 44 -6.93 -0.35 26.44
N ASN A 45 -6.05 -0.77 27.35
CA ASN A 45 -5.59 0.06 28.47
C ASN A 45 -4.80 1.28 28.01
N ILE A 46 -3.97 1.14 26.97
CA ILE A 46 -3.29 2.28 26.34
C ILE A 46 -4.31 3.24 25.73
N LEU A 47 -5.27 2.73 24.94
CA LEU A 47 -6.24 3.58 24.25
C LEU A 47 -7.24 4.26 25.20
N LYS A 48 -7.54 3.68 26.38
CA LYS A 48 -8.36 4.34 27.43
C LYS A 48 -7.73 5.65 27.92
N LYS A 49 -6.40 5.80 27.79
CA LYS A 49 -5.67 7.03 28.11
C LYS A 49 -5.82 8.10 27.02
N PHE A 50 -6.36 7.78 25.85
CA PHE A 50 -6.64 8.74 24.77
C PHE A 50 -8.07 9.28 24.89
N ASP A 51 -8.33 10.50 24.40
CA ASP A 51 -9.67 11.11 24.42
C ASP A 51 -10.61 10.49 23.37
N VAL A 52 -10.81 9.18 23.47
CA VAL A 52 -11.82 8.46 22.73
C VAL A 52 -13.13 8.71 23.48
N LYS A 53 -14.02 9.56 22.95
CA LYS A 53 -15.41 9.59 23.46
C LYS A 53 -15.93 8.16 23.43
N ASP A 54 -16.38 7.64 24.58
CA ASP A 54 -16.87 6.28 24.83
C ASP A 54 -17.96 5.82 23.85
N SER A 55 -17.61 5.62 22.60
CA SER A 55 -18.40 4.84 21.66
C SER A 55 -17.82 3.43 21.74
N PRO A 56 -18.55 2.45 22.29
CA PRO A 56 -18.08 1.07 22.41
C PRO A 56 -17.55 0.53 21.06
N ASN A 57 -18.21 0.93 19.97
CA ASN A 57 -17.86 0.58 18.60
C ASN A 57 -16.47 1.09 18.12
N TYR A 58 -15.86 2.06 18.80
CA TYR A 58 -14.56 2.60 18.42
C TYR A 58 -13.43 1.64 18.79
N PHE A 59 -13.38 1.22 20.06
CA PHE A 59 -12.38 0.28 20.56
C PHE A 59 -12.47 -1.06 19.85
N ASP A 60 -13.69 -1.57 19.64
CA ASP A 60 -13.94 -2.85 18.98
C ASP A 60 -13.46 -2.90 17.51
N LYS A 61 -13.22 -1.74 16.89
CA LYS A 61 -12.65 -1.65 15.53
C LYS A 61 -11.14 -1.35 15.54
N LEU A 62 -10.68 -0.49 16.44
CA LEU A 62 -9.29 -0.04 16.46
C LEU A 62 -8.35 -1.04 17.12
N ILE A 63 -8.78 -1.70 18.20
CA ILE A 63 -7.95 -2.67 18.93
C ILE A 63 -7.47 -3.79 18.01
N PRO A 64 -8.33 -4.46 17.22
CA PRO A 64 -7.85 -5.56 16.40
C PRO A 64 -6.95 -5.08 15.25
N ILE A 65 -7.10 -3.83 14.75
CA ILE A 65 -6.17 -3.25 13.77
C ILE A 65 -4.77 -3.12 14.38
N ILE A 66 -4.67 -2.52 15.57
CA ILE A 66 -3.38 -2.33 16.28
C ILE A 66 -2.76 -3.68 16.60
N GLU A 67 -3.56 -4.66 17.03
CA GLU A 67 -3.09 -6.02 17.30
C GLU A 67 -2.42 -6.66 16.07
N ILE A 68 -3.02 -6.51 14.89
CA ILE A 68 -2.44 -7.04 13.65
C ILE A 68 -1.09 -6.38 13.36
N TYR A 69 -0.99 -5.05 13.48
CA TYR A 69 0.28 -4.35 13.26
C TYR A 69 1.33 -4.81 14.26
N THR A 70 1.03 -4.77 15.56
CA THR A 70 1.97 -5.12 16.62
C THR A 70 2.47 -6.56 16.48
N LYS A 71 1.57 -7.52 16.26
CA LYS A 71 1.93 -8.93 16.02
C LYS A 71 2.88 -9.12 14.84
N ASN A 72 2.62 -8.45 13.72
CA ASN A 72 3.49 -8.53 12.54
C ASN A 72 4.83 -7.82 12.75
N ILE A 73 4.85 -6.71 13.48
CA ILE A 73 6.08 -5.96 13.78
C ILE A 73 6.95 -6.76 14.76
N TYR A 74 6.37 -7.41 15.78
CA TYR A 74 7.09 -8.19 16.79
C TYR A 74 7.96 -9.32 16.21
N LEU A 75 7.62 -9.83 15.02
CA LEU A 75 8.45 -10.81 14.31
C LEU A 75 9.85 -10.30 13.97
N TYR A 76 10.06 -8.98 13.96
CA TYR A 76 11.31 -8.33 13.56
C TYR A 76 12.14 -7.81 14.75
N PHE A 77 11.65 -7.96 15.98
CA PHE A 77 12.26 -7.34 17.17
C PHE A 77 12.26 -8.26 18.38
N ASN A 78 13.19 -7.99 19.30
CA ASN A 78 13.24 -8.64 20.60
C ASN A 78 12.20 -8.07 21.57
N LYS A 79 11.87 -8.83 22.61
CA LYS A 79 10.86 -8.46 23.62
C LYS A 79 11.11 -7.11 24.29
N ASP A 80 12.37 -6.70 24.41
CA ASP A 80 12.76 -5.41 25.01
C ASP A 80 12.15 -4.20 24.27
N MET A 81 11.77 -4.36 23.00
CA MET A 81 11.16 -3.30 22.19
C MET A 81 9.63 -3.34 22.19
N TYR A 82 9.00 -4.39 22.73
CA TYR A 82 7.58 -4.67 22.49
C TYR A 82 6.66 -3.62 23.08
N GLU A 83 6.98 -3.13 24.28
CA GLU A 83 6.22 -2.09 24.96
C GLU A 83 6.25 -0.78 24.16
N PHE A 84 7.44 -0.30 23.79
CA PHE A 84 7.61 0.90 22.98
C PHE A 84 6.88 0.78 21.63
N ILE A 85 7.02 -0.36 20.95
CA ILE A 85 6.33 -0.63 19.68
C ILE A 85 4.81 -0.56 19.88
N MET A 86 4.27 -1.20 20.92
CA MET A 86 2.81 -1.23 21.16
C MET A 86 2.26 0.19 21.34
N HIS A 87 2.90 0.99 22.19
CA HIS A 87 2.47 2.36 22.45
C HIS A 87 2.57 3.25 21.22
N TYR A 88 3.67 3.18 20.47
CA TYR A 88 3.83 3.98 19.26
C TYR A 88 2.81 3.59 18.19
N VAL A 89 2.58 2.29 17.96
CA VAL A 89 1.57 1.80 17.01
C VAL A 89 0.17 2.23 17.44
N CYS A 90 -0.15 2.24 18.75
CA CYS A 90 -1.42 2.77 19.26
C CYS A 90 -1.62 4.24 18.85
N ILE A 91 -0.59 5.09 19.01
CA ILE A 91 -0.66 6.52 18.64
C ILE A 91 -0.87 6.68 17.12
N ILE A 92 -0.08 5.97 16.32
CA ILE A 92 -0.16 6.03 14.85
C ILE A 92 -1.53 5.58 14.35
N CYS A 93 -2.02 4.43 14.84
CA CYS A 93 -3.32 3.91 14.43
C CYS A 93 -4.48 4.77 14.95
N TYR A 94 -4.38 5.29 16.17
CA TYR A 94 -5.34 6.25 16.72
C TYR A 94 -5.49 7.44 15.78
N ILE A 95 -4.39 8.08 15.37
CA ILE A 95 -4.40 9.23 14.45
C ILE A 95 -4.94 8.83 13.07
N LYS A 96 -4.44 7.73 12.48
CA LYS A 96 -4.79 7.30 11.13
C LYS A 96 -6.27 6.91 11.00
N TYR A 97 -6.80 6.17 11.96
CA TYR A 97 -8.13 5.56 11.87
C TYR A 97 -9.20 6.29 12.71
N TYR A 98 -8.87 7.41 13.35
CA TYR A 98 -9.77 8.17 14.24
C TYR A 98 -11.16 8.47 13.62
N TYR A 99 -11.20 8.90 12.36
CA TYR A 99 -12.45 9.30 11.72
C TYR A 99 -13.21 8.13 11.07
N GLU A 100 -12.49 7.10 10.60
CA GLU A 100 -13.09 5.94 9.95
C GLU A 100 -13.85 5.04 10.94
N SER A 101 -13.28 4.91 12.14
CA SER A 101 -13.89 4.23 13.28
C SER A 101 -15.15 4.96 13.79
N LYS A 102 -15.19 6.30 13.72
CA LYS A 102 -16.34 7.13 14.16
C LYS A 102 -17.50 7.20 13.15
N ARG A 103 -17.24 7.09 11.84
CA ARG A 103 -18.24 7.32 10.77
C ARG A 103 -19.03 6.09 10.34
N SER A 104 -18.60 4.87 10.67
CA SER A 104 -19.21 3.67 10.10
C SER A 104 -20.32 3.08 10.99
N GLU A 105 -21.56 3.52 10.74
CA GLU A 105 -22.79 2.75 10.99
C GLU A 105 -22.93 1.54 10.05
N GLN A 106 -22.02 1.39 9.07
CA GLN A 106 -22.03 0.29 8.13
C GLN A 106 -21.50 -1.00 8.76
N LYS A 107 -22.39 -1.97 8.88
CA LYS A 107 -22.13 -3.37 9.23
C LYS A 107 -20.94 -3.93 8.42
N THR A 108 -20.06 -4.65 9.13
CA THR A 108 -19.11 -5.63 8.59
C THR A 108 -18.15 -5.15 7.51
N LYS A 109 -17.38 -4.08 7.75
CA LYS A 109 -16.15 -3.88 6.98
C LYS A 109 -15.07 -4.79 7.59
N LYS A 110 -14.54 -5.73 6.79
CA LYS A 110 -13.39 -6.55 7.22
C LYS A 110 -12.25 -5.62 7.65
N ILE A 111 -11.50 -6.05 8.65
CA ILE A 111 -10.34 -5.31 9.12
C ILE A 111 -9.21 -5.50 8.10
N GLU A 112 -8.68 -4.38 7.60
CA GLU A 112 -7.73 -4.33 6.51
C GLU A 112 -6.38 -3.80 7.02
N LEU A 113 -5.34 -4.64 6.93
CA LEU A 113 -3.96 -4.23 7.16
C LEU A 113 -3.45 -3.46 5.94
N ASN A 114 -2.91 -2.25 6.15
CA ASN A 114 -2.23 -1.47 5.13
C ASN A 114 -0.74 -1.82 5.15
N ILE A 115 -0.27 -2.53 4.11
CA ILE A 115 1.08 -3.10 4.05
C ILE A 115 2.14 -1.99 3.98
N GLU A 116 1.84 -0.87 3.31
CA GLU A 116 2.73 0.29 3.20
C GLU A 116 3.07 0.84 4.59
N LEU A 117 2.05 1.03 5.43
CA LEU A 117 2.24 1.50 6.81
C LEU A 117 2.99 0.47 7.65
N LEU A 118 2.69 -0.82 7.48
CA LEU A 118 3.42 -1.89 8.19
C LEU A 118 4.91 -1.82 7.86
N PHE A 119 5.24 -1.71 6.57
CA PHE A 119 6.60 -1.57 6.08
C PHE A 119 7.31 -0.37 6.71
N ASN A 120 6.66 0.79 6.67
CA ASN A 120 7.25 2.02 7.21
C ASN A 120 7.42 1.94 8.74
N LEU A 121 6.48 1.35 9.48
CA LEU A 121 6.61 1.16 10.92
C LEU A 121 7.79 0.24 11.28
N ILE A 122 7.93 -0.92 10.61
CA ILE A 122 9.08 -1.82 10.83
C ILE A 122 10.39 -1.07 10.56
N SER A 123 10.46 -0.36 9.44
CA SER A 123 11.63 0.41 9.05
C SER A 123 11.98 1.51 10.07
N THR A 124 10.97 2.22 10.59
CA THR A 124 11.13 3.23 11.65
C THR A 124 11.72 2.62 12.92
N PHE A 125 11.21 1.47 13.35
CA PHE A 125 11.71 0.80 14.56
C PHE A 125 13.12 0.22 14.38
N LYS A 126 13.48 -0.25 13.18
CA LYS A 126 14.85 -0.68 12.87
C LYS A 126 15.83 0.49 12.90
N LEU A 127 15.46 1.62 12.30
CA LEU A 127 16.27 2.84 12.39
C LEU A 127 16.45 3.28 13.86
N TYR A 128 15.37 3.28 14.64
CA TYR A 128 15.43 3.55 16.08
C TYR A 128 16.41 2.61 16.80
N TRP A 129 16.31 1.31 16.53
CA TRP A 129 17.18 0.30 17.14
C TRP A 129 18.65 0.51 16.78
N LEU A 130 18.96 0.83 15.53
CA LEU A 130 20.32 1.16 15.09
C LEU A 130 20.86 2.41 15.81
N CYS A 131 20.06 3.48 15.89
CA CYS A 131 20.47 4.67 16.65
C CYS A 131 20.74 4.36 18.14
N LYS A 132 20.02 3.39 18.72
CA LYS A 132 20.21 2.97 20.12
C LYS A 132 21.45 2.12 20.32
N THR A 133 21.78 1.25 19.36
CA THR A 133 22.78 0.19 19.56
C THR A 133 24.10 0.43 18.85
N GLU A 134 24.13 1.29 17.82
CA GLU A 134 25.29 1.50 16.99
C GLU A 134 25.83 2.92 17.09
N LYS A 135 27.13 3.02 17.38
CA LYS A 135 27.82 4.28 17.65
C LYS A 135 27.67 5.30 16.52
N LYS A 136 27.87 4.90 15.26
CA LYS A 136 27.81 5.81 14.09
C LYS A 136 26.41 6.42 13.91
N PHE A 137 25.36 5.60 14.02
CA PHE A 137 23.97 6.07 13.95
C PHE A 137 23.60 6.95 15.15
N ASN A 138 24.11 6.61 16.33
CA ASN A 138 23.93 7.41 17.54
C ASN A 138 24.56 8.79 17.43
N GLU A 139 25.82 8.87 16.99
CA GLU A 139 26.56 10.13 16.80
C GLU A 139 25.85 11.04 15.79
N GLY A 140 25.41 10.47 14.66
CA GLY A 140 24.59 11.19 13.68
C GLY A 140 23.30 11.72 14.30
N LEU A 141 22.60 10.91 15.11
CA LEU A 141 21.38 11.35 15.76
C LEU A 141 21.62 12.49 16.76
N VAL A 142 22.64 12.37 17.62
CA VAL A 142 22.99 13.39 18.63
C VAL A 142 23.32 14.71 17.95
N TYR A 143 24.04 14.67 16.84
CA TYR A 143 24.34 15.85 16.02
C TYR A 143 23.06 16.54 15.53
N VAL A 144 22.10 15.77 14.98
CA VAL A 144 20.83 16.29 14.45
C VAL A 144 19.91 16.83 15.54
N GLU A 145 19.82 16.12 16.67
CA GLU A 145 19.04 16.54 17.84
C GLU A 145 19.54 17.87 18.40
N GLY A 146 20.87 18.07 18.47
CA GLY A 146 21.47 19.33 18.90
C GLY A 146 20.98 20.52 18.06
N GLY A 147 20.97 20.37 16.74
CA GLY A 147 20.44 21.39 15.84
C GLY A 147 18.93 21.60 15.95
N LEU A 148 18.16 20.55 16.25
CA LEU A 148 16.72 20.70 16.44
C LEU A 148 16.40 21.52 17.68
N ILE A 149 17.09 21.25 18.80
CA ILE A 149 16.87 21.98 20.06
C ILE A 149 17.10 23.47 19.83
N ASP A 150 18.19 23.82 19.16
CA ASP A 150 18.50 25.20 18.75
C ASP A 150 17.37 25.83 17.92
N LYS A 151 16.91 25.13 16.88
CA LYS A 151 15.79 25.58 16.03
C LYS A 151 14.50 25.78 16.83
N VAL A 152 14.11 24.82 17.67
CA VAL A 152 12.83 24.85 18.39
C VAL A 152 12.82 25.92 19.49
N ILE A 153 13.96 26.12 20.19
CA ILE A 153 14.12 27.21 21.15
C ILE A 153 13.99 28.56 20.45
N ASN A 154 14.74 28.78 19.35
CA ASN A 154 14.68 30.02 18.59
C ASN A 154 13.26 30.28 18.03
N MET A 155 12.57 29.25 17.54
CA MET A 155 11.22 29.38 16.97
C MET A 155 10.12 29.67 18.01
N ARG A 156 10.21 29.11 19.22
CA ARG A 156 9.12 29.17 20.21
C ARG A 156 9.31 30.19 21.31
N ILE A 157 10.54 30.38 21.77
CA ILE A 157 10.83 31.16 22.97
C ILE A 157 11.16 32.61 22.60
N TYR A 158 11.72 32.83 21.40
CA TYR A 158 12.15 34.16 20.92
C TYR A 158 11.51 34.57 19.57
N PRO A 159 10.17 34.54 19.41
CA PRO A 159 9.54 35.04 18.20
C PRO A 159 9.63 36.57 18.15
N GLY A 160 10.68 37.11 17.51
CA GLY A 160 10.78 38.54 17.20
C GLY A 160 12.11 39.24 17.49
N TYR A 161 13.15 38.54 17.94
CA TYR A 161 14.49 39.13 18.04
C TYR A 161 15.28 38.93 16.75
N GLU A 162 15.92 39.99 16.26
CA GLU A 162 16.77 39.98 15.07
C GLU A 162 18.04 39.12 15.27
N ASP A 163 18.45 38.92 16.53
CA ASP A 163 19.62 38.12 16.91
C ASP A 163 19.21 36.73 17.43
N LEU A 164 19.60 35.70 16.68
CA LEU A 164 19.51 34.30 17.12
C LEU A 164 20.33 34.11 18.40
N MET A 165 19.78 33.38 19.37
CA MET A 165 20.47 33.09 20.61
C MET A 165 21.58 32.05 20.38
N SER A 166 22.75 32.23 20.98
CA SER A 166 23.82 31.21 20.87
C SER A 166 23.44 29.94 21.65
N ILE A 167 23.85 28.77 21.13
CA ILE A 167 23.63 27.46 21.77
C ILE A 167 24.12 27.45 23.23
N ASP A 168 25.24 28.11 23.51
CA ASP A 168 25.80 28.17 24.87
C ASP A 168 24.91 28.95 25.83
N LYS A 169 24.30 30.06 25.37
CA LYS A 169 23.34 30.81 26.17
C LYS A 169 22.05 30.02 26.38
N MET A 170 21.58 29.29 25.36
CA MET A 170 20.42 28.41 25.50
C MET A 170 20.64 27.27 26.51
N LYS A 171 21.84 26.67 26.52
CA LYS A 171 22.21 25.64 27.49
C LYS A 171 22.20 26.17 28.92
N GLN A 172 22.60 27.43 29.11
CA GLN A 172 22.55 28.11 30.40
C GLN A 172 21.12 28.41 30.84
N ASP A 173 20.28 28.90 29.93
CA ASP A 173 18.92 29.35 30.25
C ASP A 173 17.92 28.18 30.35
N TYR A 174 18.16 27.06 29.64
CA TYR A 174 17.30 25.87 29.62
C TYR A 174 18.06 24.55 29.89
N PRO A 175 18.84 24.44 30.98
CA PRO A 175 19.71 23.29 31.22
C PRO A 175 18.93 21.98 31.35
N LEU A 176 17.70 22.03 31.89
CA LEU A 176 16.81 20.87 31.98
C LEU A 176 16.35 20.34 30.62
N VAL A 177 16.14 21.23 29.64
CA VAL A 177 15.82 20.84 28.27
C VAL A 177 17.03 20.11 27.68
N PHE A 178 18.22 20.71 27.70
CA PHE A 178 19.43 20.11 27.12
C PHE A 178 19.87 18.80 27.81
N ASN A 179 19.74 18.71 29.13
CA ASN A 179 20.07 17.50 29.90
C ASN A 179 19.07 16.35 29.64
N ARG A 180 17.82 16.66 29.28
CA ARG A 180 16.77 15.67 28.98
C ARG A 180 16.61 15.36 27.50
N THR A 181 17.16 16.16 26.59
CA THR A 181 16.94 15.98 25.15
C THR A 181 17.99 15.12 24.48
N THR A 182 19.22 15.02 25.01
CA THR A 182 20.38 14.39 24.32
C THR A 182 20.53 12.88 24.51
N LYS A 183 19.64 12.21 25.26
CA LYS A 183 19.71 10.76 25.49
C LYS A 183 18.56 10.03 24.80
N LEU A 184 18.90 9.00 24.03
CA LEU A 184 17.91 8.10 23.40
C LEU A 184 17.06 7.36 24.44
N GLU A 185 17.65 7.01 25.58
CA GLU A 185 16.99 6.42 26.75
C GLU A 185 15.80 7.26 27.22
N ASN A 186 15.83 8.58 27.01
CA ASN A 186 14.73 9.46 27.38
C ASN A 186 13.52 9.32 26.43
N PHE A 187 13.67 8.77 25.21
CA PHE A 187 12.52 8.42 24.36
C PHE A 187 11.75 7.24 24.91
N GLU A 188 12.48 6.17 25.28
CA GLU A 188 11.89 5.00 25.94
C GLU A 188 11.21 5.43 27.23
N PHE A 189 11.86 6.26 28.04
CA PHE A 189 11.23 6.86 29.22
C PHE A 189 9.93 7.62 28.88
N ILE A 190 9.89 8.46 27.84
CA ILE A 190 8.68 9.22 27.46
C ILE A 190 7.56 8.32 26.93
N LEU A 191 7.90 7.18 26.33
CA LEU A 191 6.98 6.26 25.66
C LEU A 191 6.76 4.94 26.44
N GLN A 192 7.28 4.83 27.66
CA GLN A 192 7.00 3.75 28.62
C GLN A 192 5.64 3.94 29.31
N GLU A 193 5.04 2.83 29.70
CA GLU A 193 3.69 2.73 30.28
C GLU A 193 3.50 3.66 31.50
N SER A 194 4.54 3.79 32.34
CA SER A 194 4.55 4.63 33.56
C SER A 194 4.49 6.13 33.30
N ASN A 195 4.93 6.62 32.13
CA ASN A 195 4.84 8.03 31.76
C ASN A 195 3.72 8.32 30.75
N LEU A 196 3.25 7.30 30.04
CA LEU A 196 2.05 7.38 29.21
C LEU A 196 0.77 7.42 30.06
N GLU A 197 0.80 6.93 31.31
CA GLU A 197 -0.21 7.28 32.34
C GLU A 197 -0.37 8.80 32.47
N HIS A 198 0.72 9.54 32.32
CA HIS A 198 0.76 10.99 32.39
C HIS A 198 0.81 11.67 31.00
N CYS A 199 0.65 10.93 29.90
CA CYS A 199 0.68 11.48 28.54
C CYS A 199 -0.49 10.95 27.70
N SER A 200 -1.56 11.74 27.61
CA SER A 200 -2.76 11.44 26.83
C SER A 200 -2.75 12.14 25.47
N PHE A 201 -3.42 11.55 24.47
CA PHE A 201 -3.59 12.17 23.15
C PHE A 201 -5.05 12.54 22.92
N LYS A 202 -5.31 13.80 22.55
CA LYS A 202 -6.66 14.33 22.40
C LYS A 202 -6.80 15.19 21.16
N PHE A 203 -7.78 14.88 20.31
CA PHE A 203 -8.17 15.81 19.25
C PHE A 203 -8.93 16.99 19.86
N SER A 204 -8.54 18.22 19.54
CA SER A 204 -9.26 19.39 20.04
C SER A 204 -10.69 19.45 19.49
N SER A 205 -11.67 19.75 20.35
CA SER A 205 -13.10 19.73 20.03
C SER A 205 -13.52 20.68 18.89
N SER A 206 -12.77 21.77 18.67
CA SER A 206 -13.01 22.75 17.59
C SER A 206 -12.39 22.35 16.25
N GLU A 207 -11.46 21.39 16.22
CA GLU A 207 -10.72 20.97 15.03
C GLU A 207 -10.85 19.45 14.79
N LEU A 208 -12.07 18.95 14.96
CA LEU A 208 -12.54 17.59 14.60
C LEU A 208 -12.33 17.21 13.11
N LYS A 209 -11.45 17.90 12.38
CA LYS A 209 -11.10 17.66 10.98
C LYS A 209 -9.67 18.07 10.67
N ASP A 210 -8.69 17.90 11.57
CA ASP A 210 -7.29 18.02 11.12
C ASP A 210 -6.90 16.82 10.26
N LYS A 211 -7.43 16.82 9.03
CA LYS A 211 -7.09 15.88 7.97
C LYS A 211 -5.61 15.96 7.63
N ASN A 212 -4.91 17.04 7.99
CA ASN A 212 -3.49 17.19 7.66
C ASN A 212 -2.66 16.19 8.46
N LEU A 213 -2.96 15.98 9.75
CA LEU A 213 -2.22 15.00 10.55
C LEU A 213 -2.53 13.56 10.13
N GLN A 214 -3.80 13.27 9.82
CA GLN A 214 -4.20 11.95 9.28
C GLN A 214 -3.52 11.68 7.93
N TYR A 215 -3.51 12.68 7.04
CA TYR A 215 -2.84 12.62 5.75
C TYR A 215 -1.32 12.47 5.91
N TYR A 216 -0.72 13.24 6.83
CA TYR A 216 0.69 13.15 7.21
C TYR A 216 1.02 11.69 7.54
N ILE A 217 0.35 11.09 8.53
CA ILE A 217 0.63 9.71 8.95
C ILE A 217 0.36 8.70 7.84
N SER A 218 -0.73 8.86 7.10
CA SER A 218 -1.15 7.88 6.07
C SER A 218 -0.23 7.80 4.87
N LYS A 219 0.58 8.84 4.64
CA LYS A 219 1.49 8.98 3.50
C LYS A 219 2.96 8.99 3.91
N SER A 220 3.25 8.91 5.20
CA SER A 220 4.62 9.05 5.71
C SER A 220 5.49 7.88 5.28
N SER A 221 6.69 8.22 4.82
CA SER A 221 7.81 7.29 4.81
C SER A 221 8.26 6.95 6.23
N PHE A 222 9.09 5.94 6.38
CA PHE A 222 9.66 5.58 7.68
C PHE A 222 10.57 6.68 8.26
N GLU A 223 11.24 7.51 7.45
CA GLU A 223 12.02 8.65 7.96
C GLU A 223 11.10 9.71 8.57
N ARG A 224 9.95 9.95 7.94
CA ARG A 224 8.96 10.89 8.45
C ARG A 224 8.25 10.35 9.69
N LEU A 225 7.94 9.06 9.73
CA LEU A 225 7.46 8.40 10.95
C LEU A 225 8.52 8.40 12.04
N PHE A 226 9.80 8.22 11.72
CA PHE A 226 10.87 8.34 12.71
C PHE A 226 10.93 9.76 13.28
N THR A 227 10.85 10.77 12.41
CA THR A 227 10.77 12.19 12.79
C THR A 227 9.56 12.50 13.70
N PHE A 228 8.45 11.81 13.48
CA PHE A 228 7.25 11.97 14.30
C PHE A 228 7.47 11.55 15.77
N ILE A 229 8.35 10.58 16.04
CA ILE A 229 8.78 10.22 17.41
C ILE A 229 9.39 11.44 18.11
N PHE A 230 10.29 12.15 17.41
CA PHE A 230 10.90 13.39 17.91
C PHE A 230 9.86 14.48 18.08
N ALA A 231 8.89 14.59 17.17
CA ALA A 231 7.81 15.55 17.31
C ALA A 231 7.06 15.36 18.64
N ILE A 232 6.72 14.11 18.99
CA ILE A 232 6.07 13.80 20.26
C ILE A 232 6.98 14.18 21.45
N LYS A 233 8.23 13.72 21.45
CA LYS A 233 9.21 13.99 22.53
C LYS A 233 9.40 15.49 22.75
N TYR A 234 9.73 16.23 21.71
CA TYR A 234 10.07 17.65 21.86
C TYR A 234 8.84 18.49 22.12
N PHE A 235 7.69 18.17 21.53
CA PHE A 235 6.46 18.84 21.89
C PHE A 235 6.17 18.66 23.37
N TYR A 236 6.32 17.45 23.91
CA TYR A 236 6.20 17.18 25.35
C TYR A 236 7.23 17.97 26.19
N ILE A 237 8.53 17.85 25.88
CA ILE A 237 9.62 18.48 26.64
C ILE A 237 9.46 20.01 26.68
N PHE A 238 9.21 20.64 25.52
CA PHE A 238 9.10 22.10 25.42
C PHE A 238 7.79 22.66 25.97
N TYR A 239 6.72 21.86 26.05
CA TYR A 239 5.50 22.29 26.73
C TYR A 239 5.57 22.13 28.24
N LYS A 240 6.31 21.14 28.75
CA LYS A 240 6.38 20.82 30.17
C LYS A 240 7.50 21.55 30.92
N ASN A 241 8.64 21.84 30.27
CA ASN A 241 9.85 22.34 30.92
C ASN A 241 10.27 23.75 30.47
N LEU A 242 9.37 24.73 30.59
CA LEU A 242 9.87 26.10 30.68
C LEU A 242 10.16 26.51 32.13
N ASP A 243 9.39 26.04 33.15
CA ASP A 243 9.58 26.58 34.52
C ASP A 243 9.31 25.65 35.74
N THR A 244 8.93 24.37 35.62
CA THR A 244 8.59 23.54 36.83
C THR A 244 9.05 22.07 36.79
N ILE A 245 9.34 21.52 37.98
CA ILE A 245 9.85 20.14 38.23
C ILE A 245 8.71 19.13 38.41
N ASP A 246 7.50 19.56 38.76
CA ASP A 246 6.37 18.66 38.98
C ASP A 246 5.80 18.12 37.65
N ILE A 247 5.44 16.84 37.67
CA ILE A 247 4.89 16.11 36.52
C ILE A 247 3.38 15.95 36.72
N PRO A 248 2.52 16.93 36.38
CA PRO A 248 1.09 16.68 36.26
C PRO A 248 0.80 15.87 34.99
N ASP A 249 -0.33 15.18 34.98
CA ASP A 249 -0.89 14.56 33.77
C ASP A 249 -0.93 15.58 32.63
N TYR A 250 -0.35 15.21 31.48
CA TYR A 250 -0.22 16.07 30.31
C TYR A 250 -1.00 15.47 29.13
N THR A 251 -1.70 16.32 28.41
CA THR A 251 -2.42 15.93 27.19
C THR A 251 -1.78 16.61 25.99
N ILE A 252 -1.26 15.83 25.05
CA ILE A 252 -0.91 16.32 23.71
C ILE A 252 -2.21 16.57 22.96
N LEU A 253 -2.53 17.85 22.75
CA LEU A 253 -3.63 18.28 21.90
C LEU A 253 -3.22 18.17 20.43
N LEU A 254 -3.84 17.24 19.71
CA LEU A 254 -3.73 17.05 18.27
C LEU A 254 -4.55 18.14 17.56
N ASN A 255 -3.98 19.34 17.48
CA ASN A 255 -4.57 20.53 16.87
C ASN A 255 -3.61 21.12 15.82
N LYS A 256 -4.01 22.21 15.16
CA LYS A 256 -3.17 22.91 14.18
C LYS A 256 -1.80 23.32 14.70
N LYS A 257 -1.64 23.64 15.99
CA LYS A 257 -0.34 23.99 16.57
C LYS A 257 0.59 22.78 16.63
N PHE A 258 0.07 21.61 17.02
CA PHE A 258 0.83 20.36 16.96
C PHE A 258 1.15 19.98 15.52
N SER A 259 0.17 20.02 14.61
CA SER A 259 0.39 19.73 13.19
C SER A 259 1.39 20.70 12.54
N GLY A 260 1.35 21.99 12.87
CA GLY A 260 2.33 22.99 12.45
C GLY A 260 3.74 22.60 12.90
N PHE A 261 3.90 22.29 14.19
CA PHE A 261 5.18 21.85 14.73
C PHE A 261 5.71 20.57 14.05
N VAL A 262 4.86 19.57 13.85
CA VAL A 262 5.19 18.31 13.15
C VAL A 262 5.66 18.58 11.72
N ASN A 263 5.04 19.54 11.03
CA ASN A 263 5.46 19.94 9.68
C ASN A 263 6.79 20.71 9.69
N ASP A 264 6.98 21.64 10.63
CA ASP A 264 8.19 22.47 10.72
C ASP A 264 9.47 21.66 10.91
N ILE A 265 9.37 20.51 11.58
CA ILE A 265 10.51 19.62 11.86
C ILE A 265 10.61 18.44 10.88
N SER A 266 9.62 18.23 10.01
CA SER A 266 9.49 17.04 9.16
C SER A 266 10.68 16.81 8.23
N LEU A 267 11.32 17.87 7.73
CA LEU A 267 12.52 17.79 6.89
C LEU A 267 13.82 17.78 7.71
N TRP A 268 13.78 18.30 8.93
CA TRP A 268 14.96 18.56 9.72
C TRP A 268 15.71 17.28 10.07
N PHE A 269 15.00 16.31 10.61
CA PHE A 269 15.60 15.03 10.99
C PHE A 269 16.04 14.19 9.79
N PRO A 270 15.18 13.94 8.79
CA PRO A 270 15.54 13.06 7.68
C PRO A 270 16.69 13.62 6.86
N GLN A 271 16.67 14.91 6.51
CA GLN A 271 17.73 15.47 5.66
C GLN A 271 19.08 15.45 6.37
N LEU A 272 19.15 15.91 7.63
CA LEU A 272 20.41 16.02 8.33
C LEU A 272 20.95 14.64 8.76
N LEU A 273 20.11 13.76 9.31
CA LEU A 273 20.56 12.43 9.72
C LEU A 273 21.06 11.64 8.53
N MET A 274 20.30 11.65 7.44
CA MET A 274 20.64 10.86 6.26
C MET A 274 21.86 11.50 5.55
N SER A 275 22.03 12.82 5.55
CA SER A 275 23.27 13.45 5.06
C SER A 275 24.54 13.07 5.84
N TYR A 276 24.41 12.66 7.09
CA TYR A 276 25.53 12.23 7.92
C TYR A 276 25.98 10.79 7.62
N LEU A 277 25.10 9.99 7.03
CA LEU A 277 25.34 8.59 6.71
C LEU A 277 26.05 8.47 5.35
N GLU A 278 27.05 7.59 5.28
CA GLU A 278 27.71 7.23 4.03
C GLU A 278 26.97 6.08 3.34
N LEU A 279 27.26 5.80 2.06
CA LEU A 279 26.57 4.75 1.29
C LEU A 279 26.57 3.38 2.01
N ASP A 280 27.66 3.03 2.67
CA ASP A 280 27.74 1.76 3.40
C ASP A 280 26.90 1.77 4.68
N ASP A 281 26.72 2.92 5.34
CA ASP A 281 25.76 3.08 6.43
C ASP A 281 24.33 2.89 5.92
N TYR A 282 23.98 3.43 4.75
CA TYR A 282 22.67 3.18 4.13
C TYR A 282 22.46 1.70 3.82
N LYS A 283 23.45 1.03 3.21
CA LYS A 283 23.37 -0.42 2.98
C LYS A 283 23.16 -1.17 4.28
N HIS A 284 23.83 -0.76 5.35
CA HIS A 284 23.67 -1.37 6.67
C HIS A 284 22.26 -1.15 7.24
N LEU A 285 21.70 0.05 7.12
CA LEU A 285 20.31 0.34 7.49
C LEU A 285 19.33 -0.56 6.72
N TYR A 286 19.42 -0.61 5.39
CA TYR A 286 18.56 -1.47 4.59
C TYR A 286 18.80 -2.95 4.88
N ARG A 287 20.04 -3.38 5.17
CA ARG A 287 20.32 -4.73 5.64
C ARG A 287 19.57 -5.04 6.92
N SER A 288 19.63 -4.16 7.92
CA SER A 288 18.88 -4.35 9.17
C SER A 288 17.36 -4.40 8.97
N ILE A 289 16.82 -3.59 8.05
CA ILE A 289 15.38 -3.58 7.73
C ILE A 289 14.94 -4.88 7.05
N PHE A 290 15.71 -5.35 6.06
CA PHE A 290 15.28 -6.39 5.13
C PHE A 290 15.86 -7.77 5.41
N GLU A 291 16.76 -7.92 6.38
CA GLU A 291 17.46 -9.18 6.63
C GLU A 291 16.49 -10.36 6.76
N GLU A 292 15.45 -10.24 7.58
CA GLU A 292 14.47 -11.31 7.81
C GLU A 292 13.63 -11.61 6.56
N THR A 293 13.21 -10.58 5.83
CA THR A 293 12.48 -10.74 4.57
C THR A 293 13.34 -11.43 3.52
N LEU A 294 14.58 -10.97 3.31
CA LEU A 294 15.48 -11.50 2.29
C LEU A 294 15.91 -12.93 2.60
N LYS A 295 16.13 -13.29 3.88
CA LYS A 295 16.35 -14.70 4.28
C LYS A 295 15.22 -15.62 3.78
N SER A 296 13.97 -15.13 3.83
CA SER A 296 12.79 -15.87 3.36
C SER A 296 12.76 -16.00 1.83
N VAL A 297 12.88 -14.87 1.11
CA VAL A 297 12.54 -14.81 -0.32
C VAL A 297 13.71 -14.92 -1.30
N SER A 298 14.94 -14.60 -0.86
CA SER A 298 16.11 -14.51 -1.74
C SER A 298 16.71 -15.86 -2.10
N ARG A 299 17.34 -15.91 -3.29
CA ARG A 299 18.15 -17.06 -3.73
C ARG A 299 19.54 -17.07 -3.13
N GLU A 300 20.10 -15.88 -2.95
CA GLU A 300 21.50 -15.67 -2.62
C GLU A 300 21.63 -14.71 -1.43
N SER A 301 22.67 -14.92 -0.62
CA SER A 301 22.97 -14.12 0.56
C SER A 301 23.40 -12.68 0.25
N ASN A 302 23.90 -12.39 -0.96
CA ASN A 302 24.37 -11.07 -1.39
C ASN A 302 23.29 -10.21 -2.08
N SER A 303 22.01 -10.55 -1.93
CA SER A 303 20.90 -9.87 -2.63
C SER A 303 20.88 -8.35 -2.42
N ILE A 304 21.28 -7.86 -1.25
CA ILE A 304 21.33 -6.42 -0.94
C ILE A 304 22.35 -5.70 -1.82
N ASP A 305 23.55 -6.26 -1.95
CA ASP A 305 24.62 -5.62 -2.72
C ASP A 305 24.20 -5.51 -4.20
N LYS A 306 23.55 -6.56 -4.73
CA LYS A 306 22.95 -6.55 -6.08
C LYS A 306 21.88 -5.46 -6.26
N ILE A 307 21.04 -5.22 -5.24
CA ILE A 307 20.01 -4.16 -5.30
C ILE A 307 20.68 -2.77 -5.36
N PHE A 308 21.73 -2.54 -4.59
CA PHE A 308 22.47 -1.28 -4.65
C PHE A 308 23.29 -1.11 -5.95
N GLU A 309 23.71 -2.21 -6.59
CA GLU A 309 24.37 -2.20 -7.90
C GLU A 309 23.40 -1.98 -9.07
N LEU A 310 22.14 -2.40 -8.94
CA LEU A 310 21.09 -2.22 -9.96
C LEU A 310 20.94 -0.76 -10.36
N GLU A 311 21.01 0.16 -9.39
CA GLU A 311 20.82 1.57 -9.69
C GLU A 311 21.96 2.13 -10.56
N LYS A 312 23.22 1.78 -10.25
CA LYS A 312 24.39 2.16 -11.06
C LYS A 312 24.30 1.65 -12.50
N SER A 313 23.59 0.54 -12.69
CA SER A 313 23.41 -0.14 -13.97
C SER A 313 21.99 0.01 -14.53
N ARG A 314 21.17 0.91 -13.98
CA ARG A 314 19.73 1.03 -14.30
C ARG A 314 19.47 1.16 -15.79
N ASN A 315 20.23 2.03 -16.47
CA ASN A 315 20.09 2.24 -17.91
C ASN A 315 20.45 0.99 -18.74
N GLN A 316 21.32 0.12 -18.24
CA GLN A 316 21.69 -1.13 -18.90
C GLN A 316 20.63 -2.21 -18.69
N TYR A 317 20.04 -2.28 -17.48
CA TYR A 317 18.94 -3.19 -17.17
C TYR A 317 17.63 -2.82 -17.87
N MET A 318 17.35 -1.53 -18.08
CA MET A 318 16.17 -1.07 -18.80
C MET A 318 16.19 -1.38 -20.30
N ASN A 319 17.32 -1.88 -20.82
CA ASN A 319 17.50 -2.32 -22.21
C ASN A 319 17.40 -3.85 -22.39
N TYR A 320 17.07 -4.61 -21.33
CA TYR A 320 17.09 -6.08 -21.36
C TYR A 320 15.80 -6.73 -21.91
N THR A 321 15.95 -8.00 -22.29
CA THR A 321 15.10 -8.80 -23.19
C THR A 321 13.64 -8.98 -22.80
N LYS A 322 12.80 -9.16 -23.84
CA LYS A 322 11.41 -9.60 -23.75
C LYS A 322 11.31 -10.88 -22.92
N ASP A 323 10.64 -10.82 -21.77
CA ASP A 323 10.25 -12.02 -21.03
C ASP A 323 8.89 -12.53 -21.52
N TYR A 324 8.89 -13.64 -22.24
CA TYR A 324 7.68 -14.29 -22.75
C TYR A 324 6.78 -14.85 -21.63
N SER A 325 7.30 -14.98 -20.41
CA SER A 325 6.54 -15.41 -19.22
C SER A 325 5.86 -14.26 -18.47
N PHE A 326 6.07 -13.00 -18.88
CA PHE A 326 5.43 -11.85 -18.25
C PHE A 326 3.93 -11.75 -18.63
N PRO A 327 3.00 -11.53 -17.68
CA PRO A 327 1.56 -11.49 -17.92
C PRO A 327 1.11 -10.17 -18.59
N LYS A 328 1.61 -9.89 -19.80
CA LYS A 328 1.45 -8.62 -20.52
C LYS A 328 0.00 -8.13 -20.63
N TYR A 329 -0.95 -9.03 -20.93
CA TYR A 329 -2.34 -8.65 -21.15
C TYR A 329 -2.99 -7.93 -19.97
N LEU A 330 -2.57 -8.22 -18.73
CA LEU A 330 -3.08 -7.52 -17.55
C LEU A 330 -2.53 -6.11 -17.45
N PHE A 331 -1.23 -5.95 -17.68
CA PHE A 331 -0.56 -4.66 -17.54
C PHE A 331 -1.02 -3.69 -18.65
N ASP A 332 -1.29 -4.20 -19.86
CA ASP A 332 -1.87 -3.45 -20.98
C ASP A 332 -3.25 -2.83 -20.68
N LEU A 333 -3.95 -3.26 -19.62
CA LEU A 333 -5.19 -2.62 -19.17
C LEU A 333 -4.96 -1.26 -18.50
N PHE A 334 -3.78 -1.05 -17.92
CA PHE A 334 -3.50 0.04 -17.00
C PHE A 334 -2.44 1.02 -17.49
N MET A 335 -1.61 0.67 -18.47
CA MET A 335 -0.47 1.49 -18.87
C MET A 335 -0.15 1.44 -20.36
N SER A 336 0.75 2.36 -20.78
CA SER A 336 1.28 2.41 -22.14
C SER A 336 2.42 1.39 -22.35
N GLU A 337 2.74 1.08 -23.61
CA GLU A 337 3.83 0.14 -23.95
C GLU A 337 5.20 0.61 -23.44
N ASN A 338 5.45 1.93 -23.40
CA ASN A 338 6.71 2.47 -22.90
C ASN A 338 6.85 2.26 -21.38
N ASP A 339 5.77 2.43 -20.63
CA ASP A 339 5.76 2.23 -19.18
C ASP A 339 5.86 0.75 -18.82
N LEU A 340 5.33 -0.12 -19.69
CA LEU A 340 5.40 -1.58 -19.55
C LEU A 340 6.85 -2.09 -19.54
N GLN A 341 7.73 -1.54 -20.39
CA GLN A 341 9.13 -1.99 -20.46
C GLN A 341 9.89 -1.75 -19.15
N SER A 342 9.63 -0.62 -18.48
CA SER A 342 10.20 -0.33 -17.16
C SER A 342 9.78 -1.38 -16.12
N ILE A 343 8.51 -1.78 -16.13
CA ILE A 343 8.00 -2.81 -15.21
C ILE A 343 8.56 -4.19 -15.53
N ILE A 344 8.69 -4.55 -16.81
CA ILE A 344 9.31 -5.82 -17.22
C ILE A 344 10.77 -5.89 -16.74
N SER A 345 11.50 -4.78 -16.82
CA SER A 345 12.90 -4.71 -16.36
C SER A 345 13.00 -4.93 -14.84
N ILE A 346 12.12 -4.31 -14.05
CA ILE A 346 12.01 -4.56 -12.61
C ILE A 346 11.66 -6.02 -12.32
N TYR A 347 10.70 -6.60 -13.05
CA TYR A 347 10.32 -8.00 -12.93
C TYR A 347 11.49 -8.96 -13.17
N ASN A 348 12.24 -8.75 -14.25
CA ASN A 348 13.39 -9.57 -14.60
C ASN A 348 14.48 -9.50 -13.53
N PHE A 349 14.82 -8.30 -13.05
CA PHE A 349 15.77 -8.13 -11.95
C PHE A 349 15.33 -8.89 -10.70
N LEU A 350 14.06 -8.72 -10.28
CA LEU A 350 13.53 -9.42 -9.10
C LEU A 350 13.57 -10.95 -9.28
N LYS A 351 13.37 -11.45 -10.51
CA LYS A 351 13.49 -12.87 -10.83
C LYS A 351 14.92 -13.41 -10.70
N GLU A 352 15.93 -12.58 -10.91
CA GLU A 352 17.33 -12.97 -10.73
C GLU A 352 17.66 -13.19 -9.25
N ILE A 353 17.11 -12.35 -8.36
CA ILE A 353 17.43 -12.36 -6.92
C ILE A 353 16.46 -13.19 -6.06
N LEU A 354 15.21 -13.40 -6.47
CA LEU A 354 14.17 -14.09 -5.66
C LEU A 354 13.90 -15.52 -6.11
N LYS A 355 13.54 -16.43 -5.18
CA LYS A 355 13.24 -17.85 -5.48
C LYS A 355 12.07 -17.98 -6.47
N LYS A 356 12.07 -19.07 -7.27
CA LYS A 356 11.09 -19.28 -8.35
C LYS A 356 9.64 -19.33 -7.86
N GLU A 357 9.39 -19.84 -6.65
CA GLU A 357 8.06 -19.88 -6.02
C GLU A 357 7.43 -18.50 -5.83
N TYR A 358 8.24 -17.43 -5.72
CA TYR A 358 7.74 -16.07 -5.55
C TYR A 358 7.38 -15.35 -6.85
N TYR A 359 7.67 -15.94 -8.02
CA TYR A 359 7.54 -15.26 -9.31
C TYR A 359 6.12 -14.77 -9.61
N SER A 360 5.09 -15.53 -9.26
CA SER A 360 3.71 -15.08 -9.43
C SER A 360 3.39 -13.90 -8.51
N PHE A 361 3.90 -13.92 -7.28
CA PHE A 361 3.66 -12.85 -6.32
C PHE A 361 4.39 -11.56 -6.70
N ILE A 362 5.57 -11.64 -7.34
CA ILE A 362 6.22 -10.47 -7.95
C ILE A 362 5.26 -9.82 -8.97
N SER A 363 4.71 -10.60 -9.90
CA SER A 363 3.75 -10.06 -10.88
C SER A 363 2.49 -9.49 -10.24
N THR A 364 1.99 -10.13 -9.18
CA THR A 364 0.86 -9.62 -8.38
C THR A 364 1.19 -8.26 -7.78
N VAL A 365 2.33 -8.09 -7.12
CA VAL A 365 2.74 -6.80 -6.51
C VAL A 365 2.91 -5.72 -7.58
N LEU A 366 3.60 -6.03 -8.67
CA LEU A 366 3.80 -5.08 -9.77
C LEU A 366 2.46 -4.63 -10.38
N LEU A 367 1.47 -5.52 -10.46
CA LEU A 367 0.12 -5.16 -10.93
C LEU A 367 -0.63 -4.31 -9.91
N LEU A 368 -0.56 -4.68 -8.62
CA LEU A 368 -1.20 -3.91 -7.54
C LEU A 368 -0.61 -2.50 -7.44
N LYS A 369 0.69 -2.34 -7.72
CA LYS A 369 1.45 -1.09 -7.56
C LYS A 369 1.89 -0.43 -8.85
N SER A 370 1.35 -0.83 -9.99
CA SER A 370 1.81 -0.34 -11.29
C SER A 370 1.79 1.19 -11.40
N SER A 371 0.79 1.86 -10.83
CA SER A 371 0.69 3.33 -10.76
C SER A 371 1.88 4.00 -10.08
N CYS A 372 2.50 3.34 -9.11
CA CYS A 372 3.64 3.85 -8.36
C CYS A 372 4.98 3.68 -9.11
N LEU A 373 5.00 2.85 -10.16
CA LEU A 373 6.23 2.44 -10.87
C LEU A 373 6.49 3.23 -12.17
N ILE A 374 5.57 4.12 -12.56
CA ILE A 374 5.58 4.79 -13.87
C ILE A 374 6.33 6.14 -13.83
N GLU A 375 6.87 6.56 -12.68
CA GLU A 375 7.56 7.85 -12.54
C GLU A 375 8.89 7.87 -13.32
N LYS A 376 8.91 8.62 -14.44
CA LYS A 376 10.03 8.65 -15.40
C LYS A 376 11.35 9.21 -14.84
N ASN A 377 11.29 10.04 -13.79
CA ASN A 377 12.45 10.73 -13.20
C ASN A 377 12.62 10.40 -11.70
N MET A 378 12.40 9.14 -11.33
CA MET A 378 12.61 8.70 -9.94
C MET A 378 14.10 8.76 -9.57
N ILE A 379 14.44 9.55 -8.54
CA ILE A 379 15.77 9.65 -7.92
C ILE A 379 16.24 8.31 -7.33
N GLN A 380 17.56 8.17 -7.12
CA GLN A 380 18.22 6.93 -6.70
C GLN A 380 17.59 6.31 -5.44
N GLU A 381 17.42 7.12 -4.40
CA GLU A 381 16.92 6.71 -3.08
C GLU A 381 15.49 6.17 -3.18
N ARG A 382 14.65 6.84 -3.97
CA ARG A 382 13.26 6.41 -4.20
C ARG A 382 13.22 5.12 -4.99
N PHE A 383 14.06 4.96 -6.01
CA PHE A 383 14.09 3.74 -6.80
C PHE A 383 14.52 2.54 -5.95
N LEU A 384 15.58 2.69 -5.14
CA LEU A 384 16.00 1.64 -4.21
C LEU A 384 14.88 1.31 -3.22
N ARG A 385 14.23 2.33 -2.62
CA ARG A 385 13.08 2.16 -1.72
C ARG A 385 11.97 1.34 -2.36
N VAL A 386 11.61 1.65 -3.60
CA VAL A 386 10.60 0.91 -4.38
C VAL A 386 10.97 -0.56 -4.55
N ILE A 387 12.20 -0.89 -4.92
CA ILE A 387 12.64 -2.28 -5.10
C ILE A 387 12.54 -3.06 -3.79
N PHE A 388 13.02 -2.46 -2.72
CA PHE A 388 12.97 -2.99 -1.37
C PHE A 388 11.52 -3.24 -0.90
N GLU A 389 10.62 -2.29 -1.12
CA GLU A 389 9.21 -2.45 -0.80
C GLU A 389 8.52 -3.54 -1.62
N ILE A 390 8.85 -3.70 -2.91
CA ILE A 390 8.31 -4.83 -3.70
C ILE A 390 8.68 -6.16 -3.05
N ILE A 391 9.94 -6.33 -2.63
CA ILE A 391 10.42 -7.56 -2.00
C ILE A 391 9.65 -7.83 -0.69
N PHE A 392 9.43 -6.79 0.13
CA PHE A 392 8.62 -6.91 1.35
C PHE A 392 7.17 -7.31 1.06
N PHE A 393 6.55 -6.67 0.07
CA PHE A 393 5.18 -6.97 -0.32
C PHE A 393 5.03 -8.40 -0.84
N VAL A 394 6.01 -8.89 -1.60
CA VAL A 394 6.04 -10.26 -2.11
C VAL A 394 6.00 -11.28 -0.96
N ASP A 395 6.85 -11.11 0.05
CA ASP A 395 6.90 -11.99 1.23
C ASP A 395 5.57 -11.97 2.00
N ILE A 396 5.03 -10.78 2.28
CA ILE A 396 3.79 -10.63 3.05
C ILE A 396 2.57 -11.18 2.30
N ILE A 397 2.48 -10.93 0.98
CA ILE A 397 1.37 -11.42 0.16
C ILE A 397 1.43 -12.94 0.01
N GLU A 398 2.62 -13.53 -0.15
CA GLU A 398 2.77 -14.98 -0.22
C GLU A 398 2.33 -15.64 1.10
N LYS A 399 2.84 -15.17 2.24
CA LYS A 399 2.44 -15.69 3.55
C LYS A 399 0.94 -15.62 3.76
N ASN A 400 0.33 -14.47 3.47
CA ASN A 400 -1.11 -14.30 3.62
C ASN A 400 -1.91 -15.21 2.66
N TYR A 401 -1.42 -15.39 1.44
CA TYR A 401 -2.03 -16.26 0.44
C TYR A 401 -2.10 -17.71 0.92
N SER A 402 -1.00 -18.18 1.49
CA SER A 402 -0.84 -19.53 2.06
C SER A 402 -1.71 -19.71 3.31
N GLU A 403 -1.72 -18.74 4.24
CA GLU A 403 -2.51 -18.82 5.48
C GLU A 403 -4.04 -18.81 5.27
N ASN A 404 -4.53 -18.15 4.21
CA ASN A 404 -5.98 -17.98 3.98
C ASN A 404 -6.59 -19.00 2.99
N ASP A 405 -5.81 -20.02 2.61
CA ASP A 405 -6.18 -21.05 1.62
C ASP A 405 -6.75 -20.41 0.34
N PHE A 406 -6.12 -19.33 -0.13
CA PHE A 406 -6.53 -18.67 -1.37
C PHE A 406 -6.19 -19.53 -2.59
N GLU A 407 -5.18 -20.38 -2.49
CA GLU A 407 -4.82 -21.33 -3.53
C GLU A 407 -5.99 -22.21 -3.94
N ARG A 408 -6.68 -22.83 -2.99
CA ARG A 408 -7.85 -23.66 -3.28
C ARG A 408 -8.96 -22.90 -3.99
N LYS A 409 -9.27 -21.68 -3.52
CA LYS A 409 -10.33 -20.82 -4.08
C LYS A 409 -10.03 -20.40 -5.52
N ILE A 410 -8.77 -20.08 -5.81
CA ILE A 410 -8.33 -19.67 -7.14
C ILE A 410 -8.29 -20.88 -8.08
N THR A 411 -7.81 -22.02 -7.58
CA THR A 411 -7.70 -23.25 -8.38
C THR A 411 -9.06 -23.69 -8.91
N SER A 412 -10.13 -23.64 -8.11
CA SER A 412 -11.49 -23.96 -8.58
C SER A 412 -11.97 -23.02 -9.71
N GLU A 413 -11.65 -21.73 -9.61
CA GLU A 413 -12.05 -20.74 -10.62
C GLU A 413 -11.23 -20.91 -11.92
N ILE A 414 -9.94 -21.21 -11.79
CA ILE A 414 -9.06 -21.53 -12.92
C ILE A 414 -9.58 -22.77 -13.66
N LEU A 415 -9.95 -23.83 -12.96
CA LEU A 415 -10.47 -25.06 -13.58
C LEU A 415 -11.73 -24.78 -14.40
N GLU A 416 -12.65 -23.95 -13.90
CA GLU A 416 -13.86 -23.59 -14.64
C GLU A 416 -13.53 -22.78 -15.91
N ILE A 417 -12.62 -21.81 -15.81
CA ILE A 417 -12.20 -20.99 -16.95
C ILE A 417 -11.45 -21.84 -17.98
N ASN A 418 -10.55 -22.72 -17.53
CA ASN A 418 -9.80 -23.64 -18.37
C ASN A 418 -10.73 -24.57 -19.14
N ALA A 419 -11.78 -25.12 -18.50
CA ALA A 419 -12.77 -25.94 -19.20
C ALA A 419 -13.48 -25.18 -20.34
N ARG A 420 -13.76 -23.88 -20.16
CA ARG A 420 -14.32 -23.03 -21.23
C ARG A 420 -13.31 -22.78 -22.34
N ILE A 421 -12.04 -22.54 -22.00
CA ILE A 421 -10.94 -22.36 -22.98
C ILE A 421 -10.76 -23.64 -23.80
N GLU A 422 -10.71 -24.81 -23.16
CA GLU A 422 -10.63 -26.10 -23.86
C GLU A 422 -11.78 -26.27 -24.86
N ASN A 423 -13.00 -25.97 -24.45
CA ASN A 423 -14.16 -26.05 -25.32
C ASN A 423 -14.05 -25.11 -26.52
N LEU A 424 -13.52 -23.89 -26.33
CA LEU A 424 -13.26 -22.95 -27.42
C LEU A 424 -12.21 -23.49 -28.39
N LEU A 425 -11.10 -24.03 -27.88
CA LEU A 425 -10.02 -24.61 -28.69
C LEU A 425 -10.50 -25.84 -29.47
N LYS A 426 -11.21 -26.76 -28.81
CA LYS A 426 -11.82 -27.96 -29.43
C LYS A 426 -12.79 -27.58 -30.55
N LYS A 427 -13.69 -26.61 -30.31
CA LYS A 427 -14.63 -26.11 -31.34
C LYS A 427 -13.92 -25.52 -32.55
N ASN A 428 -12.81 -24.83 -32.34
CA ASN A 428 -11.99 -24.24 -33.39
C ASN A 428 -10.93 -25.21 -33.97
N LYS A 429 -10.96 -26.50 -33.59
CA LYS A 429 -10.03 -27.55 -34.04
C LYS A 429 -8.56 -27.17 -33.82
N LYS A 430 -8.25 -26.55 -32.68
CA LYS A 430 -6.88 -26.24 -32.27
C LYS A 430 -6.35 -27.38 -31.40
N GLU A 431 -5.17 -27.89 -31.75
CA GLU A 431 -4.42 -28.81 -30.90
C GLU A 431 -3.78 -28.04 -29.74
N PHE A 432 -3.84 -28.62 -28.54
CA PHE A 432 -3.29 -28.00 -27.35
C PHE A 432 -2.79 -29.05 -26.33
N ILE A 433 -1.87 -28.62 -25.48
CA ILE A 433 -1.35 -29.37 -24.33
C ILE A 433 -1.50 -28.49 -23.08
N LEU A 434 -1.78 -29.11 -21.94
CA LEU A 434 -1.74 -28.47 -20.63
C LEU A 434 -0.48 -28.91 -19.89
N ASP A 435 0.26 -27.96 -19.33
CA ASP A 435 1.37 -28.29 -18.43
C ASP A 435 0.88 -28.55 -16.99
N ASP A 436 1.78 -29.01 -16.12
CA ASP A 436 1.50 -29.28 -14.69
C ASP A 436 1.06 -28.02 -13.91
N ARG A 437 1.21 -26.83 -14.50
CA ARG A 437 0.82 -25.54 -13.92
C ARG A 437 -0.51 -25.04 -14.46
N GLY A 438 -1.17 -25.80 -15.34
CA GLY A 438 -2.45 -25.44 -15.95
C GLY A 438 -2.34 -24.40 -17.07
N ASN A 439 -1.15 -24.20 -17.65
CA ASN A 439 -0.95 -23.34 -18.80
C ASN A 439 -1.25 -24.07 -20.11
N PHE A 440 -1.95 -23.39 -21.02
CA PHE A 440 -2.22 -23.92 -22.35
C PHE A 440 -1.04 -23.67 -23.29
N PHE A 441 -0.61 -24.73 -23.96
CA PHE A 441 0.33 -24.67 -25.07
C PHE A 441 -0.42 -24.95 -26.37
N VAL A 442 -0.35 -24.03 -27.32
CA VAL A 442 -0.93 -24.18 -28.67
C VAL A 442 0.19 -23.96 -29.67
N GLN A 443 0.41 -24.93 -30.57
CA GLN A 443 1.51 -24.86 -31.55
C GLN A 443 2.90 -24.63 -30.91
N ASN A 444 3.16 -25.27 -29.76
CA ASN A 444 4.39 -25.15 -28.95
C ASN A 444 4.62 -23.77 -28.29
N GLU A 445 3.66 -22.85 -28.36
CA GLU A 445 3.71 -21.58 -27.65
C GLU A 445 2.73 -21.57 -26.47
N VAL A 446 3.17 -21.04 -25.32
CA VAL A 446 2.30 -20.83 -24.16
C VAL A 446 1.33 -19.69 -24.45
N LEU A 447 0.04 -19.89 -24.17
CA LEU A 447 -0.94 -18.81 -24.23
C LEU A 447 -0.62 -17.81 -23.12
N LYS A 448 -0.33 -16.56 -23.51
CA LYS A 448 -0.05 -15.48 -22.55
C LYS A 448 -1.26 -15.19 -21.66
N VAL A 449 -2.46 -15.53 -22.14
CA VAL A 449 -3.68 -15.47 -21.33
C VAL A 449 -3.60 -16.41 -20.12
N SER A 450 -3.05 -17.61 -20.26
CA SER A 450 -2.89 -18.55 -19.14
C SER A 450 -1.97 -18.01 -18.06
N LEU A 451 -0.89 -17.32 -18.46
CA LEU A 451 0.02 -16.62 -17.55
C LEU A 451 -0.67 -15.49 -16.77
N SER A 452 -1.64 -14.84 -17.41
CA SER A 452 -2.40 -13.71 -16.84
C SER A 452 -3.52 -14.17 -15.89
N LEU A 453 -4.10 -15.35 -16.12
CA LEU A 453 -5.26 -15.83 -15.38
C LEU A 453 -5.03 -15.92 -13.87
N LYS A 454 -3.98 -16.65 -13.47
CA LYS A 454 -3.64 -16.85 -12.06
C LYS A 454 -3.35 -15.51 -11.38
N ILE A 455 -2.55 -14.65 -12.00
CA ILE A 455 -2.14 -13.36 -11.44
C ILE A 455 -3.35 -12.45 -11.20
N MET A 456 -4.28 -12.37 -12.15
CA MET A 456 -5.46 -11.53 -11.99
C MET A 456 -6.36 -12.03 -10.84
N LEU A 457 -6.61 -13.34 -10.77
CA LEU A 457 -7.41 -13.94 -9.71
C LEU A 457 -6.75 -13.76 -8.34
N GLN A 458 -5.42 -13.89 -8.27
CA GLN A 458 -4.64 -13.57 -7.07
C GLN A 458 -4.78 -12.09 -6.67
N SER A 459 -4.58 -11.16 -7.59
CA SER A 459 -4.64 -9.72 -7.32
C SER A 459 -6.00 -9.25 -6.81
N ILE A 460 -7.11 -9.85 -7.27
CA ILE A 460 -8.47 -9.47 -6.83
C ILE A 460 -8.63 -9.56 -5.30
N PHE A 461 -7.94 -10.47 -4.61
CA PHE A 461 -8.03 -10.56 -3.14
C PHE A 461 -7.48 -9.32 -2.43
N TYR A 462 -6.51 -8.66 -3.05
CA TYR A 462 -5.70 -7.60 -2.46
C TYR A 462 -6.05 -6.18 -2.96
N LEU A 463 -6.84 -6.08 -4.03
CA LEU A 463 -7.32 -4.79 -4.55
C LEU A 463 -8.37 -4.15 -3.62
N SER A 464 -8.21 -2.84 -3.41
CA SER A 464 -9.23 -2.00 -2.80
C SER A 464 -10.53 -1.98 -3.61
N ASN A 465 -11.65 -1.60 -2.98
CA ASN A 465 -12.94 -1.53 -3.68
C ASN A 465 -12.95 -0.55 -4.87
N SER A 466 -12.25 0.58 -4.75
CA SER A 466 -12.10 1.54 -5.85
C SER A 466 -11.31 0.94 -7.01
N LYS A 467 -10.20 0.26 -6.72
CA LYS A 467 -9.40 -0.41 -7.75
C LYS A 467 -10.09 -1.60 -8.39
N LYS A 468 -10.87 -2.38 -7.63
CA LYS A 468 -11.74 -3.43 -8.20
C LYS A 468 -12.68 -2.83 -9.23
N LYS A 469 -13.38 -1.74 -8.89
CA LYS A 469 -14.27 -1.03 -9.83
C LYS A 469 -13.53 -0.54 -11.07
N LEU A 470 -12.32 -0.01 -10.91
CA LEU A 470 -11.48 0.43 -12.04
C LEU A 470 -11.06 -0.75 -12.93
N LEU A 471 -10.62 -1.87 -12.37
CA LEU A 471 -10.31 -3.09 -13.13
C LEU A 471 -11.56 -3.56 -13.90
N TYR A 472 -12.72 -3.62 -13.23
CA TYR A 472 -13.97 -3.98 -13.88
C TYR A 472 -14.31 -3.04 -15.03
N SER A 473 -14.20 -1.72 -14.86
CA SER A 473 -14.52 -0.77 -15.93
C SER A 473 -13.57 -0.88 -17.11
N LYS A 474 -12.27 -1.11 -16.88
CA LYS A 474 -11.27 -1.32 -17.93
C LYS A 474 -11.52 -2.60 -18.73
N VAL A 475 -11.86 -3.69 -18.04
CA VAL A 475 -12.27 -4.95 -18.68
C VAL A 475 -13.57 -4.73 -19.47
N GLU A 476 -14.54 -4.04 -18.87
CA GLU A 476 -15.83 -3.76 -19.49
C GLU A 476 -15.66 -2.93 -20.76
N GLU A 477 -14.80 -1.91 -20.77
CA GLU A 477 -14.49 -1.07 -21.92
C GLU A 477 -13.93 -1.90 -23.09
N LYS A 478 -12.95 -2.79 -22.80
CA LYS A 478 -12.37 -3.70 -23.80
C LYS A 478 -13.41 -4.65 -24.40
N LEU A 479 -14.41 -5.08 -23.61
CA LEU A 479 -15.51 -5.93 -24.06
C LEU A 479 -16.66 -5.16 -24.74
N LYS A 480 -17.03 -3.96 -24.26
CA LYS A 480 -18.14 -3.11 -24.73
C LYS A 480 -17.88 -2.49 -26.09
N ASN A 481 -16.62 -2.17 -26.40
CA ASN A 481 -16.20 -1.81 -27.76
C ASN A 481 -16.56 -2.90 -28.79
N ARG A 482 -17.07 -4.07 -28.35
CA ARG A 482 -17.53 -5.18 -29.19
C ARG A 482 -18.95 -5.71 -28.86
N LYS A 483 -19.78 -4.94 -28.13
CA LYS A 483 -21.23 -5.21 -27.88
C LYS A 483 -21.54 -6.55 -27.16
N ILE A 484 -20.78 -6.99 -26.15
CA ILE A 484 -21.10 -8.20 -25.37
C ILE A 484 -21.88 -7.81 -24.09
N SER A 485 -22.93 -8.57 -23.71
CA SER A 485 -23.77 -8.35 -22.52
C SER A 485 -23.48 -9.42 -21.46
N TYR A 486 -23.23 -9.06 -20.21
CA TYR A 486 -22.85 -10.03 -19.15
C TYR A 486 -23.25 -9.58 -17.74
N ASN A 487 -23.35 -10.55 -16.83
CA ASN A 487 -23.47 -10.36 -15.39
C ASN A 487 -22.09 -10.06 -14.76
N THR A 488 -22.06 -9.33 -13.63
CA THR A 488 -20.82 -8.91 -12.95
C THR A 488 -19.95 -10.10 -12.51
N SER A 489 -20.56 -11.26 -12.23
CA SER A 489 -19.86 -12.50 -11.86
C SER A 489 -19.22 -13.23 -13.04
N GLU A 490 -19.62 -12.97 -14.29
CA GLU A 490 -19.09 -13.66 -15.48
C GLU A 490 -18.07 -12.84 -16.28
N ILE A 491 -17.93 -11.55 -15.98
CA ILE A 491 -17.13 -10.62 -16.79
C ILE A 491 -15.69 -11.08 -17.00
N PHE A 492 -15.03 -11.60 -15.96
CA PHE A 492 -13.65 -12.09 -16.06
C PHE A 492 -13.54 -13.37 -16.87
N ARG A 493 -14.48 -14.31 -16.70
CA ARG A 493 -14.53 -15.55 -17.48
C ARG A 493 -14.67 -15.24 -18.97
N THR A 494 -15.57 -14.33 -19.31
CA THR A 494 -15.78 -13.84 -20.69
C THR A 494 -14.55 -13.10 -21.22
N TYR A 495 -13.92 -12.27 -20.39
CA TYR A 495 -12.71 -11.54 -20.75
C TYR A 495 -11.56 -12.47 -21.13
N PHE A 496 -11.31 -13.53 -20.35
CA PHE A 496 -10.25 -14.49 -20.67
C PHE A 496 -10.52 -15.27 -21.96
N LEU A 497 -11.76 -15.70 -22.19
CA LEU A 497 -12.13 -16.34 -23.46
C LEU A 497 -11.92 -15.39 -24.64
N PHE A 498 -12.28 -14.13 -24.47
CA PHE A 498 -12.04 -13.10 -25.47
C PHE A 498 -10.56 -12.94 -25.76
N LEU A 499 -9.70 -12.88 -24.74
CA LEU A 499 -8.26 -12.76 -24.93
C LEU A 499 -7.68 -13.99 -25.65
N VAL A 500 -8.11 -15.22 -25.30
CA VAL A 500 -7.66 -16.44 -26.00
C VAL A 500 -8.05 -16.39 -27.47
N ALA A 501 -9.29 -16.00 -27.75
CA ALA A 501 -9.75 -15.85 -29.13
C ALA A 501 -8.96 -14.78 -29.87
N GLN A 502 -8.59 -13.67 -29.21
CA GLN A 502 -7.78 -12.63 -29.83
C GLN A 502 -6.34 -13.10 -30.09
N GLU A 503 -5.68 -13.75 -29.12
CA GLU A 503 -4.31 -14.25 -29.23
C GLU A 503 -4.18 -15.27 -30.37
N LEU A 504 -5.20 -16.13 -30.55
CA LEU A 504 -5.21 -17.18 -31.56
C LEU A 504 -6.00 -16.85 -32.84
N ASN A 505 -6.51 -15.62 -32.94
CA ASN A 505 -7.38 -15.15 -34.03
C ASN A 505 -8.58 -16.10 -34.31
N LEU A 506 -9.30 -16.47 -33.25
CA LEU A 506 -10.47 -17.34 -33.27
C LEU A 506 -11.78 -16.54 -33.26
N LYS A 507 -12.86 -17.16 -33.74
CA LYS A 507 -14.22 -16.64 -33.58
C LYS A 507 -14.77 -17.02 -32.20
N ILE A 508 -15.38 -16.06 -31.51
CA ILE A 508 -16.07 -16.30 -30.24
C ILE A 508 -17.51 -16.75 -30.55
N PRO A 509 -18.03 -17.81 -29.92
CA PRO A 509 -19.33 -18.40 -30.27
C PRO A 509 -20.55 -17.46 -30.20
N ASP A 510 -20.48 -16.34 -29.47
CA ASP A 510 -21.63 -15.42 -29.29
C ASP A 510 -22.02 -14.64 -30.56
N ASP A 511 -21.20 -14.67 -31.62
CA ASP A 511 -21.56 -14.08 -32.91
C ASP A 511 -22.67 -14.85 -33.64
N GLU A 512 -22.87 -16.14 -33.35
CA GLU A 512 -23.87 -16.96 -34.03
C GLU A 512 -25.30 -16.78 -33.46
N ASN A 513 -25.44 -16.63 -32.14
CA ASN A 513 -26.76 -16.53 -31.47
C ASN A 513 -27.52 -15.22 -31.79
N ARG A 514 -26.84 -14.17 -32.25
CA ARG A 514 -27.49 -12.92 -32.71
C ARG A 514 -28.05 -13.00 -34.12
N SER A 515 -27.51 -13.87 -34.97
CA SER A 515 -28.01 -14.08 -36.33
C SER A 515 -29.24 -15.00 -36.35
N ALA A 516 -29.26 -16.01 -35.48
CA ALA A 516 -30.39 -16.93 -35.30
C ALA A 516 -31.60 -16.24 -34.64
N SER A 517 -31.40 -15.48 -33.55
CA SER A 517 -32.49 -14.79 -32.83
C SER A 517 -33.16 -13.67 -33.64
N LYS A 518 -32.47 -13.06 -34.61
CA LYS A 518 -33.09 -12.13 -35.57
C LYS A 518 -34.00 -12.83 -36.59
N LYS A 519 -33.64 -14.04 -37.03
CA LYS A 519 -34.49 -14.87 -37.91
C LYS A 519 -35.72 -15.40 -37.17
N GLU A 520 -35.57 -15.81 -35.91
CA GLU A 520 -36.68 -16.29 -35.07
C GLU A 520 -37.67 -15.18 -34.69
N LYS A 521 -37.18 -14.00 -34.28
CA LYS A 521 -38.06 -12.85 -33.98
C LYS A 521 -38.81 -12.34 -35.22
N SER A 522 -38.23 -12.45 -36.41
CA SER A 522 -38.90 -12.15 -37.69
C SER A 522 -40.07 -13.10 -37.97
N ASN A 523 -39.89 -14.39 -37.73
CA ASN A 523 -40.93 -15.40 -37.94
C ASN A 523 -42.06 -15.32 -36.90
N ILE A 524 -41.74 -15.09 -35.62
CA ILE A 524 -42.75 -14.91 -34.56
C ILE A 524 -43.61 -13.67 -34.82
N LYS A 525 -43.00 -12.58 -35.30
CA LYS A 525 -43.75 -11.35 -35.64
C LYS A 525 -44.74 -11.61 -36.79
N LYS A 526 -44.37 -12.38 -37.82
CA LYS A 526 -45.29 -12.76 -38.91
C LYS A 526 -46.44 -13.66 -38.44
N ILE A 527 -46.17 -14.60 -37.53
CA ILE A 527 -47.19 -15.51 -36.96
C ILE A 527 -48.18 -14.74 -36.09
N LEU A 528 -47.70 -13.79 -35.27
CA LEU A 528 -48.58 -12.94 -34.45
C LEU A 528 -49.45 -12.00 -35.30
N THR A 529 -48.89 -11.39 -36.37
CA THR A 529 -49.70 -10.56 -37.28
C THR A 529 -50.77 -11.38 -37.98
N PHE A 530 -50.46 -12.63 -38.37
CA PHE A 530 -51.44 -13.53 -38.99
C PHE A 530 -52.55 -13.91 -38.01
N GLY A 531 -52.22 -14.23 -36.75
CA GLY A 531 -53.21 -14.55 -35.72
C GLY A 531 -54.15 -13.39 -35.38
N VAL A 532 -53.63 -12.15 -35.33
CA VAL A 532 -54.44 -10.94 -35.07
C VAL A 532 -55.40 -10.66 -36.22
N VAL A 533 -54.96 -10.82 -37.48
CA VAL A 533 -55.81 -10.61 -38.67
C VAL A 533 -56.94 -11.63 -38.74
N VAL A 534 -56.67 -12.91 -38.46
CA VAL A 534 -57.70 -13.96 -38.44
C VAL A 534 -58.72 -13.71 -37.33
N THR A 535 -58.26 -13.31 -36.14
CA THR A 535 -59.17 -13.02 -35.00
C THR A 535 -60.07 -11.82 -35.29
N LEU A 536 -59.54 -10.75 -35.91
CA LEU A 536 -60.33 -9.60 -36.35
C LEU A 536 -61.36 -9.98 -37.43
N LEU A 537 -60.99 -10.82 -38.40
CA LEU A 537 -61.92 -11.32 -39.41
C LEU A 537 -63.06 -12.13 -38.79
N VAL A 538 -62.76 -13.00 -37.82
CA VAL A 538 -63.79 -13.77 -37.10
C VAL A 538 -64.72 -12.86 -36.31
N ILE A 539 -64.20 -11.83 -35.63
CA ILE A 539 -65.02 -10.85 -34.90
C ILE A 539 -65.92 -10.06 -35.86
N ILE A 540 -65.40 -9.64 -37.01
CA ILE A 540 -66.19 -8.92 -38.03
C ILE A 540 -67.30 -9.83 -38.58
N VAL A 541 -67.01 -11.08 -38.92
CA VAL A 541 -68.00 -12.04 -39.42
C VAL A 541 -69.09 -12.31 -38.37
N ILE A 542 -68.72 -12.50 -37.10
CA ILE A 542 -69.68 -12.70 -36.01
C ILE A 542 -70.54 -11.44 -35.81
N SER A 543 -69.93 -10.25 -35.85
CA SER A 543 -70.64 -8.98 -35.67
C SER A 543 -71.61 -8.69 -36.81
N VAL A 544 -71.22 -8.97 -38.06
CA VAL A 544 -72.08 -8.87 -39.24
C VAL A 544 -73.21 -9.89 -39.18
N HIS A 545 -72.94 -11.13 -38.76
CA HIS A 545 -73.99 -12.15 -38.58
C HIS A 545 -75.01 -11.76 -37.49
N PHE A 546 -74.56 -11.10 -36.42
CA PHE A 546 -75.44 -10.61 -35.36
C PHE A 546 -76.26 -9.38 -35.79
N LEU A 547 -75.68 -8.49 -36.61
CA LEU A 547 -76.37 -7.33 -37.15
C LEU A 547 -77.40 -7.67 -38.23
N LEU A 548 -77.19 -8.74 -39.00
CA LEU A 548 -78.15 -9.23 -40.00
C LEU A 548 -79.30 -10.07 -39.41
N LYS A 549 -79.27 -10.36 -38.11
CA LYS A 549 -80.32 -11.10 -37.36
C LYS A 549 -81.23 -10.19 -36.52
N LYS A 550 -80.99 -8.87 -36.52
CA LYS A 550 -81.94 -7.83 -36.13
C LYS A 550 -82.54 -7.24 -37.39
#